data_AF-A0A1F8GM71-F1
#
_entry.id   AF-A0A1F8GM71-F1
#
_cell.length_a   1.000
_cell.length_b   1.000
_cell.length_c   1.000
_cell.angle_alpha   90.00
_cell.angle_beta   90.00
_cell.angle_gamma   90.00
#
_symmetry.space_group_name_H-M   'P 1'
#
loop_
_entity.id
_entity.type
_entity.pdbx_description
1 polymer ?
#
loop_
_entity_poly.entity_id
_entity_poly.type
_entity_poly.pdbx_seq_one_letter_code
_entity_poly.pdbx_strand_id
1 'polypeptide(L)'
;MKNEKPPTTETPYFPAQELKAWIEETYKDSDTYGQELKNAHIRAIEDKNIEGLKKLSRVMFVQISRLRQESKENWEMTEMIHRKLDRWLEQRGR
;
A
#
# COMPACT_ATOMS: atom_id res chain seq x y z
N MET A 1 1.67 -2.78 43.36
CA MET A 1 0.63 -2.85 42.31
C MET A 1 1.33 -2.98 40.96
N LYS A 2 1.10 -4.06 40.22
CA LYS A 2 1.65 -4.24 38.87
C LYS A 2 0.79 -3.41 37.91
N ASN A 3 1.30 -2.27 37.45
CA ASN A 3 0.68 -1.49 36.38
C ASN A 3 1.07 -2.13 35.04
N GLU A 4 0.44 -3.24 34.69
CA GLU A 4 0.47 -3.74 33.32
C GLU A 4 -0.50 -2.88 32.51
N LYS A 5 0.03 -1.94 31.72
CA LYS A 5 -0.74 -1.30 30.65
C LYS A 5 -1.29 -2.43 29.76
N PRO A 6 -2.58 -2.44 29.41
CA PRO A 6 -3.08 -3.40 28.45
C PRO A 6 -2.31 -3.21 27.13
N PRO A 7 -1.93 -4.28 26.43
CA PRO A 7 -1.44 -4.13 25.07
C PRO A 7 -2.58 -3.53 24.27
N THR A 8 -2.47 -2.26 23.88
CA THR A 8 -3.39 -1.68 22.89
C THR A 8 -3.02 -2.33 21.56
N THR A 9 -3.63 -3.48 21.27
CA THR A 9 -3.68 -4.11 19.96
C THR A 9 -4.60 -3.30 19.04
N GLU A 10 -4.26 -2.02 18.83
CA GLU A 10 -4.93 -1.23 17.81
C GLU A 10 -4.67 -1.87 16.45
N THR A 11 -5.74 -2.18 15.74
CA THR A 11 -5.67 -2.66 14.37
C THR A 11 -5.03 -1.55 13.51
N PRO A 12 -3.94 -1.80 12.77
CA PRO A 12 -3.29 -0.85 11.91
C PRO A 12 -4.31 -0.27 10.95
N TYR A 13 -4.22 1.04 10.78
CA TYR A 13 -5.01 1.76 9.80
C TYR A 13 -4.74 1.21 8.40
N PHE A 14 -5.83 0.94 7.65
CA PHE A 14 -5.73 0.56 6.24
C PHE A 14 -5.68 1.83 5.37
N PRO A 15 -4.60 2.08 4.61
CA PRO A 15 -4.43 3.33 3.85
C PRO A 15 -5.20 3.33 2.52
N ALA A 16 -6.51 3.08 2.55
CA ALA A 16 -7.30 2.89 1.33
C ALA A 16 -7.29 4.12 0.42
N GLN A 17 -7.49 5.32 0.98
CA GLN A 17 -7.53 6.56 0.21
C GLN A 17 -6.16 6.88 -0.38
N GLU A 18 -5.10 6.76 0.42
CA GLU A 18 -3.74 7.02 -0.05
C GLU A 18 -3.30 6.01 -1.12
N LEU A 19 -3.67 4.73 -0.99
CA LEU A 19 -3.38 3.71 -2.00
C LEU A 19 -4.12 4.00 -3.32
N LYS A 20 -5.40 4.38 -3.27
CA LYS A 20 -6.15 4.72 -4.48
C LYS A 20 -5.55 5.94 -5.18
N ALA A 21 -5.23 7.00 -4.44
CA ALA A 21 -4.58 8.19 -5.01
C ALA A 21 -3.22 7.85 -5.64
N TRP A 22 -2.42 7.03 -4.98
CA TRP A 22 -1.13 6.59 -5.51
C TRP A 22 -1.28 5.75 -6.80
N ILE A 23 -2.26 4.84 -6.84
CA ILE A 23 -2.56 4.04 -8.05
C ILE A 23 -3.02 4.94 -9.20
N GLU A 24 -3.95 5.87 -8.94
CA GLU A 24 -4.45 6.80 -9.95
C GLU A 24 -3.31 7.59 -10.62
N GLU A 25 -2.38 8.13 -9.82
CA GLU A 25 -1.24 8.87 -10.37
C GLU A 25 -0.24 7.95 -11.08
N THR A 26 0.08 6.78 -10.50
CA THR A 26 1.06 5.83 -11.06
C THR A 26 0.66 5.33 -12.45
N TYR A 27 -0.64 5.17 -12.69
CA TYR A 27 -1.17 4.62 -13.94
C TYR A 27 -1.83 5.67 -14.85
N LYS A 28 -1.73 6.98 -14.55
CA LYS A 28 -2.51 8.01 -15.25
C LYS A 28 -2.30 8.01 -16.77
N ASP A 29 -1.06 7.81 -17.21
CA ASP A 29 -0.66 7.85 -18.63
C ASP A 29 -0.38 6.45 -19.20
N SER A 30 -0.87 5.40 -18.52
CA SER A 30 -0.62 4.02 -18.93
C SER A 30 -1.54 3.55 -20.06
N ASP A 31 -1.06 2.56 -20.82
CA ASP A 31 -1.80 1.90 -21.90
C ASP A 31 -3.00 1.08 -21.37
N THR A 32 -3.73 0.40 -22.28
CA THR A 32 -4.88 -0.43 -21.91
C THR A 32 -4.55 -1.45 -20.81
N TYR A 33 -3.39 -2.09 -20.91
CA TYR A 33 -2.94 -3.07 -19.91
C TYR A 33 -2.66 -2.41 -18.56
N GLY A 34 -2.02 -1.24 -18.54
CA GLY A 34 -1.84 -0.46 -17.33
C GLY A 34 -3.16 -0.03 -16.68
N GLN A 35 -4.16 0.37 -17.46
CA GLN A 35 -5.49 0.69 -16.94
C GLN A 35 -6.21 -0.54 -16.36
N GLU A 36 -6.03 -1.72 -16.96
CA GLU A 36 -6.55 -2.98 -16.41
C GLU A 36 -5.92 -3.31 -15.05
N LEU A 37 -4.59 -3.16 -14.93
CA LEU A 37 -3.87 -3.34 -13.67
C LEU A 37 -4.31 -2.34 -12.60
N LYS A 38 -4.45 -1.06 -12.96
CA LYS A 38 -5.02 -0.01 -12.10
C LYS A 38 -6.36 -0.45 -11.52
N ASN A 39 -7.29 -0.87 -12.39
CA ASN A 39 -8.64 -1.30 -11.98
C ASN A 39 -8.61 -2.57 -11.12
N ALA A 40 -7.69 -3.50 -11.37
CA ALA A 40 -7.52 -4.69 -10.53
C ALA A 40 -7.01 -4.32 -9.12
N HIS A 41 -6.09 -3.37 -9.01
CA HIS A 41 -5.58 -2.90 -7.72
C HIS A 41 -6.63 -2.11 -6.93
N ILE A 42 -7.42 -1.26 -7.59
CA ILE A 42 -8.53 -0.53 -6.95
C ILE A 42 -9.56 -1.51 -6.37
N ARG A 43 -9.97 -2.52 -7.15
CA ARG A 43 -10.86 -3.58 -6.68
C ARG A 43 -10.28 -4.33 -5.47
N ALA A 44 -8.98 -4.67 -5.51
CA ALA A 44 -8.32 -5.31 -4.37
C ALA A 44 -8.37 -4.47 -3.08
N ILE A 45 -8.30 -3.14 -3.20
CA ILE A 45 -8.43 -2.22 -2.05
C ILE A 45 -9.88 -2.21 -1.53
N GLU A 46 -10.85 -2.12 -2.42
CA GLU A 46 -12.28 -2.06 -2.07
C GLU A 46 -12.75 -3.34 -1.38
N ASP A 47 -12.37 -4.49 -1.95
CA ASP A 47 -12.72 -5.81 -1.44
C ASP A 47 -11.83 -6.23 -0.26
N LYS A 48 -10.80 -5.43 0.08
CA LYS A 48 -9.73 -5.80 1.02
C LYS A 48 -9.15 -7.19 0.70
N ASN A 49 -9.03 -7.50 -0.59
CA ASN A 49 -8.52 -8.78 -1.08
C ASN A 49 -7.03 -8.90 -0.75
N ILE A 50 -6.69 -9.79 0.18
CA ILE A 50 -5.33 -9.95 0.71
C ILE A 50 -4.32 -10.31 -0.38
N GLU A 51 -4.65 -11.21 -1.30
CA GLU A 51 -3.74 -11.61 -2.38
C GLU A 51 -3.53 -10.48 -3.39
N GLY A 52 -4.60 -9.73 -3.72
CA GLY A 52 -4.50 -8.54 -4.55
C GLY A 52 -3.65 -7.44 -3.91
N LEU A 53 -3.79 -7.23 -2.60
CA LEU A 53 -3.04 -6.26 -1.82
C LEU A 53 -1.56 -6.65 -1.63
N LYS A 54 -1.25 -7.94 -1.48
CA LYS A 54 0.14 -8.44 -1.51
C LYS A 54 0.81 -8.17 -2.86
N LYS A 55 0.08 -8.37 -3.97
CA LYS A 55 0.58 -8.02 -5.31
C LYS A 55 0.83 -6.52 -5.45
N LEU A 56 -0.11 -5.69 -4.99
CA LEU A 56 0.06 -4.24 -4.95
C LEU A 56 1.30 -3.83 -4.14
N SER A 57 1.47 -4.39 -2.94
CA SER A 57 2.64 -4.15 -2.08
C SER A 57 3.96 -4.43 -2.82
N ARG A 58 4.05 -5.55 -3.55
CA ARG A 58 5.23 -5.87 -4.38
C ARG A 58 5.47 -4.85 -5.49
N VAL A 59 4.42 -4.37 -6.16
CA VAL A 59 4.54 -3.32 -7.19
C VAL A 59 5.07 -2.02 -6.57
N MET A 60 4.53 -1.62 -5.42
CA MET A 60 5.02 -0.44 -4.68
C MET A 60 6.49 -0.58 -4.29
N PHE A 61 6.91 -1.76 -3.81
CA PHE A 61 8.32 -2.02 -3.45
C PHE A 61 9.27 -1.84 -4.65
N VAL A 62 8.88 -2.32 -5.83
CA VAL A 62 9.65 -2.10 -7.06
C VAL A 62 9.72 -0.60 -7.41
N GLN A 63 8.61 0.12 -7.27
CA GLN A 63 8.58 1.56 -7.54
C GLN A 63 9.43 2.38 -6.56
N ILE A 64 9.39 2.06 -5.26
CA ILE A 64 10.26 2.68 -4.24
C ILE A 64 11.73 2.56 -4.63
N SER A 65 12.13 1.38 -5.14
CA SER A 65 13.51 1.12 -5.56
C SER A 65 13.94 2.01 -6.73
N ARG A 66 13.02 2.35 -7.63
CA ARG A 66 13.27 3.26 -8.77
C ARG A 66 13.29 4.72 -8.31
N LEU A 67 12.24 5.14 -7.58
CA LEU A 67 12.06 6.52 -7.13
C LEU A 67 13.19 7.04 -6.24
N ARG A 68 13.87 6.16 -5.50
CA ARG A 68 15.02 6.52 -4.65
C ARG A 68 16.10 7.31 -5.41
N GLN A 69 16.22 7.11 -6.72
CA GLN A 69 17.20 7.80 -7.57
C GLN A 69 16.61 8.98 -8.36
N GLU A 70 15.28 9.07 -8.45
CA GLU A 70 14.58 10.02 -9.33
C GLU A 70 13.97 11.20 -8.57
N SER A 71 13.33 10.94 -7.43
CA SER A 71 12.65 11.96 -6.63
C SER A 71 12.53 11.54 -5.16
N LYS A 72 13.18 12.30 -4.28
CA LYS A 72 13.15 12.07 -2.83
C LYS A 72 11.73 12.16 -2.28
N GLU A 73 10.96 13.15 -2.69
CA GLU A 73 9.58 13.37 -2.22
C GLU A 73 8.66 12.20 -2.61
N ASN A 74 8.71 11.78 -3.88
CA ASN A 74 7.89 10.65 -4.36
C ASN A 74 8.32 9.34 -3.69
N TRP A 75 9.63 9.16 -3.44
CA TRP A 75 10.17 8.04 -2.70
C TRP A 75 9.62 8.00 -1.26
N GLU A 76 9.74 9.08 -0.50
CA GLU A 76 9.27 9.15 0.90
C GLU A 76 7.75 8.93 1.00
N MET A 77 6.99 9.52 0.08
CA MET A 77 5.54 9.35 0.02
C MET A 77 5.15 7.91 -0.27
N THR A 78 5.75 7.30 -1.31
CA THR A 78 5.46 5.91 -1.69
C THR A 78 5.90 4.93 -0.58
N GLU A 79 7.05 5.17 0.04
CA GLU A 79 7.55 4.34 1.15
C GLU A 79 6.61 4.39 2.36
N MET A 80 6.12 5.58 2.73
CA MET A 80 5.17 5.74 3.82
C MET A 80 3.88 4.94 3.57
N ILE A 81 3.29 5.05 2.38
CA ILE A 81 2.05 4.33 2.03
C ILE A 81 2.29 2.82 2.03
N HIS A 82 3.40 2.38 1.44
CA HIS A 82 3.81 0.98 1.44
C HIS A 82 3.96 0.41 2.85
N ARG A 83 4.64 1.12 3.77
CA ARG A 83 4.79 0.69 5.17
C ARG A 83 3.45 0.55 5.90
N LYS A 84 2.49 1.44 5.63
CA LYS A 84 1.13 1.34 6.19
C LYS A 84 0.42 0.08 5.68
N LEU A 85 0.50 -0.19 4.37
CA LEU A 85 -0.09 -1.38 3.76
C LEU A 85 0.57 -2.67 4.29
N ASP A 86 1.89 -2.70 4.38
CA ASP A 86 2.66 -3.86 4.81
C ASP A 86 2.30 -4.27 6.26
N ARG A 87 2.30 -3.31 7.19
CA ARG A 87 1.85 -3.54 8.58
C ARG A 87 0.41 -4.05 8.65
N TRP A 88 -0.47 -3.54 7.79
CA TRP A 88 -1.87 -3.98 7.74
C TRP A 88 -1.99 -5.43 7.23
N LEU A 89 -1.16 -5.82 6.27
CA LEU A 89 -1.09 -7.18 5.72
C LEU A 89 -0.48 -8.17 6.73
N GLU A 90 0.59 -7.78 7.43
CA GLU A 90 1.25 -8.61 8.46
C GLU A 90 0.28 -9.09 9.54
N GLN A 91 -0.69 -8.27 9.94
CA GLN A 91 -1.69 -8.66 10.95
C GLN A 91 -2.74 -9.65 10.44
N ARG A 92 -2.90 -9.80 9.13
CA ARG A 92 -3.89 -10.69 8.50
C ARG A 92 -3.27 -11.94 7.89
N GLY A 93 -1.94 -11.98 7.81
CA GLY A 93 -1.17 -13.15 7.40
C GLY A 93 -0.65 -14.00 8.57
N ARG A 94 -0.91 -13.59 9.81
CA ARG A 94 -0.79 -14.42 11.01
C ARG A 94 -2.11 -15.11 11.29
#